data_AF-A0A1I2T4K0-F1
#
_entry.id   AF-A0A1I2T4K0-F1
#
_cell.length_a   1.000
_cell.length_b   1.000
_cell.length_c   1.000
_cell.angle_alpha   90.00
_cell.angle_beta   90.00
_cell.angle_gamma   90.00
#
_symmetry.space_group_name_H-M   'P 1'
#
loop_
_entity.id
_entity.type
_entity.pdbx_description
1 polymer ?
#
loop_
_entity_poly.entity_id
_entity_poly.type
_entity_poly.pdbx_seq_one_letter_code
_entity_poly.pdbx_strand_id
1 'polypeptide(L)'
;MDDYNLRLDNIADGILVEKTDLEEVDAGRKKRMYASAAAYIRNQTGMNKKEFAEYLGIPYRTLQDWELGNTQAPEYVLRLIAYKVMWEKERGNL
;
A
#
# COMPACT_ATOMS: atom_id res chain seq x y z
N MET A 1 -14.54 17.24 -8.09
CA MET A 1 -14.37 16.84 -6.69
C MET A 1 -14.64 15.34 -6.59
N ASP A 2 -14.13 14.57 -7.57
CA ASP A 2 -14.74 13.30 -8.00
C ASP A 2 -13.72 12.17 -8.22
N ASP A 3 -12.46 12.36 -7.81
CA ASP A 3 -11.39 11.37 -8.04
C ASP A 3 -10.84 10.75 -6.74
N TYR A 4 -11.43 11.12 -5.60
CA TYR A 4 -11.00 10.72 -4.25
C TYR A 4 -11.70 9.48 -3.72
N ASN A 5 -13.00 9.34 -4.04
CA ASN A 5 -13.79 8.16 -3.65
C ASN A 5 -13.37 6.91 -4.44
N LEU A 6 -12.73 7.06 -5.61
CA LEU A 6 -12.29 5.93 -6.43
C LEU A 6 -10.95 5.31 -5.97
N ARG A 7 -10.24 5.89 -4.97
CA ARG A 7 -8.88 5.41 -4.62
C ARG A 7 -8.70 4.85 -3.20
N LEU A 8 -9.52 5.24 -2.23
CA LEU A 8 -9.50 4.66 -0.87
C LEU A 8 -10.39 3.42 -0.75
N ASP A 9 -11.52 3.41 -1.46
CA ASP A 9 -12.46 2.27 -1.50
C ASP A 9 -11.77 1.01 -2.10
N ASN A 10 -10.88 1.21 -3.07
CA ASN A 10 -10.07 0.14 -3.68
C ASN A 10 -8.95 -0.42 -2.77
N ILE A 11 -8.64 0.24 -1.66
CA ILE A 11 -7.73 -0.28 -0.63
C ILE A 11 -8.53 -0.98 0.48
N ALA A 12 -9.75 -0.49 0.76
CA ALA A 12 -10.64 -1.04 1.78
C ALA A 12 -11.25 -2.41 1.40
N ASP A 13 -11.42 -2.70 0.11
CA ASP A 13 -11.92 -3.99 -0.40
C ASP A 13 -10.82 -5.05 -0.59
N GLY A 14 -9.59 -4.79 -0.13
CA GLY A 14 -8.50 -5.73 -0.27
C GLY A 14 -8.07 -5.89 -1.73
N ILE A 15 -7.23 -4.94 -2.16
CA ILE A 15 -6.29 -5.01 -3.30
C ILE A 15 -6.75 -4.26 -4.56
N LEU A 16 -5.78 -3.60 -5.22
CA LEU A 16 -5.74 -3.23 -6.63
C LEU A 16 -6.15 -4.38 -7.58
N VAL A 17 -7.43 -4.68 -7.65
CA VAL A 17 -8.05 -5.47 -8.72
C VAL A 17 -9.45 -4.88 -8.88
N GLU A 18 -9.84 -4.56 -10.11
CA GLU A 18 -11.23 -4.25 -10.42
C GLU A 18 -12.14 -5.35 -9.83
N LYS A 19 -13.31 -4.97 -9.30
CA LYS A 19 -14.22 -5.73 -8.42
C LYS A 19 -14.70 -7.11 -8.92
N THR A 20 -14.12 -7.70 -9.95
CA THR A 20 -14.65 -8.86 -10.66
C THR A 20 -14.19 -10.23 -10.12
N ASP A 21 -13.08 -10.33 -9.38
CA ASP A 21 -12.43 -11.65 -9.14
C ASP A 21 -12.19 -12.05 -7.66
N LEU A 22 -12.74 -11.33 -6.66
CA LEU A 22 -12.41 -11.56 -5.24
C LEU A 22 -12.81 -12.95 -4.69
N GLU A 23 -13.81 -13.62 -5.29
CA GLU A 23 -14.31 -14.90 -4.81
C GLU A 23 -13.39 -16.10 -5.16
N GLU A 24 -12.47 -15.97 -6.13
CA GLU A 24 -11.61 -17.07 -6.61
C GLU A 24 -10.09 -16.84 -6.41
N VAL A 25 -9.69 -16.06 -5.41
CA VAL A 25 -8.27 -15.77 -5.15
C VAL A 25 -7.73 -16.65 -4.04
N ASP A 26 -7.01 -17.73 -4.41
CA ASP A 26 -6.28 -18.59 -3.47
C ASP A 26 -5.40 -17.78 -2.49
N ALA A 27 -5.23 -18.27 -1.27
CA ALA A 27 -4.49 -17.60 -0.20
C ALA A 27 -3.05 -17.23 -0.61
N GLY A 28 -2.42 -18.03 -1.47
CA GLY A 28 -1.10 -17.74 -2.04
C GLY A 28 -1.10 -16.52 -2.98
N ARG A 29 -2.19 -16.27 -3.71
CA ARG A 29 -2.35 -15.13 -4.61
C ARG A 29 -2.68 -13.85 -3.83
N LYS A 30 -3.50 -13.94 -2.77
CA LYS A 30 -3.72 -12.84 -1.81
C LYS A 30 -2.41 -12.35 -1.19
N LYS A 31 -1.53 -13.26 -0.75
CA LYS A 31 -0.22 -12.92 -0.16
C LYS A 31 0.68 -12.11 -1.10
N ARG A 32 0.75 -12.50 -2.39
CA ARG A 32 1.52 -11.76 -3.41
C ARG A 32 0.94 -10.37 -3.65
N MET A 33 -0.38 -10.24 -3.64
CA MET A 33 -1.06 -8.97 -3.82
C MET A 33 -0.83 -7.99 -2.65
N TYR A 34 -0.87 -8.45 -1.39
CA TYR A 34 -0.56 -7.57 -0.26
C TYR A 34 0.91 -7.16 -0.19
N ALA A 35 1.83 -8.05 -0.56
CA ALA A 35 3.24 -7.69 -0.72
C ALA A 35 3.43 -6.58 -1.78
N SER A 36 2.63 -6.64 -2.85
CA SER A 36 2.60 -5.61 -3.88
C SER A 36 2.01 -4.28 -3.40
N ALA A 37 1.14 -4.27 -2.38
CA ALA A 37 0.46 -3.05 -1.93
C ALA A 37 1.43 -2.05 -1.27
N ALA A 38 2.29 -2.51 -0.35
CA ALA A 38 3.30 -1.65 0.26
C ALA A 38 4.29 -1.09 -0.77
N ALA A 39 4.73 -1.94 -1.70
CA ALA A 39 5.61 -1.54 -2.80
C ALA A 39 4.92 -0.54 -3.75
N TYR A 40 3.64 -0.76 -4.04
CA TYR A 40 2.83 0.13 -4.89
C TYR A 40 2.72 1.53 -4.27
N ILE A 41 2.35 1.62 -2.98
CA ILE A 41 2.21 2.91 -2.29
C ILE A 41 3.56 3.64 -2.26
N ARG A 42 4.68 2.95 -2.02
CA ARG A 42 6.01 3.56 -2.09
C ARG A 42 6.34 4.08 -3.49
N ASN A 43 6.05 3.31 -4.54
CA ASN A 43 6.34 3.75 -5.91
C ASN A 43 5.55 5.03 -6.27
N GLN A 44 4.40 5.28 -5.64
CA GLN A 44 3.65 6.53 -5.80
C GLN A 44 4.34 7.75 -5.19
N THR A 45 5.26 7.58 -4.23
CA THR A 45 5.98 8.70 -3.59
C THR A 45 7.30 9.03 -4.28
N GLY A 46 7.77 8.20 -5.22
CA GLY A 46 9.10 8.35 -5.82
C GLY A 46 10.27 8.02 -4.89
N MET A 47 10.00 7.62 -3.65
CA MET A 47 11.03 7.31 -2.66
C MET A 47 11.65 5.92 -2.87
N ASN A 48 12.94 5.81 -2.59
CA ASN A 48 13.57 4.51 -2.42
C ASN A 48 13.12 3.85 -1.10
N LYS A 49 13.41 2.56 -0.92
CA LYS A 49 12.98 1.80 0.26
C LYS A 49 13.49 2.38 1.58
N LYS A 50 14.70 2.93 1.59
CA LYS A 50 15.31 3.51 2.80
C LYS A 50 14.59 4.81 3.19
N GLU A 51 14.41 5.71 2.23
CA GLU A 51 13.69 6.98 2.40
C GLU A 51 12.24 6.73 2.85
N PHE A 52 11.57 5.75 2.24
CA PHE A 52 10.19 5.44 2.60
C PHE A 52 10.07 4.86 4.02
N ALA A 53 11.02 4.00 4.43
CA ALA A 53 11.06 3.48 5.79
C ALA A 53 11.31 4.60 6.82
N GLU A 54 12.24 5.53 6.54
CA GLU A 54 12.50 6.71 7.36
C GLU A 54 11.29 7.64 7.42
N TYR A 55 10.63 7.88 6.28
CA TYR A 55 9.41 8.67 6.18
C TYR A 55 8.26 8.08 7.01
N LEU A 56 8.14 6.75 7.08
CA LEU A 56 7.14 6.07 7.90
C LEU A 56 7.56 5.91 9.37
N GLY A 57 8.83 6.11 9.69
CA GLY A 57 9.37 5.87 11.03
C GLY A 57 9.40 4.39 11.42
N ILE A 58 9.53 3.48 10.44
CA ILE A 58 9.59 2.04 10.67
C ILE A 58 10.98 1.48 10.32
N PRO A 59 11.39 0.35 10.91
CA PRO A 59 12.64 -0.30 10.52
C PRO A 59 12.64 -0.66 9.02
N TYR A 60 13.75 -0.40 8.32
CA TYR A 60 13.93 -0.76 6.91
C TYR A 60 13.59 -2.23 6.63
N ARG A 61 13.98 -3.13 7.54
CA ARG A 61 13.74 -4.57 7.43
C ARG A 61 12.24 -4.90 7.43
N THR A 62 11.44 -4.18 8.20
CA THR A 62 9.97 -4.34 8.24
C THR A 62 9.35 -4.02 6.89
N LEU A 63 9.74 -2.89 6.28
CA LEU A 63 9.29 -2.54 4.94
C LEU A 63 9.74 -3.60 3.91
N GLN A 64 10.99 -4.04 4.00
CA GLN A 64 11.53 -5.07 3.11
C GLN A 64 10.75 -6.39 3.23
N ASP A 65 10.44 -6.83 4.44
CA ASP A 65 9.67 -8.04 4.68
C ASP A 65 8.23 -7.94 4.17
N TRP A 66 7.62 -6.75 4.24
CA TRP A 66 6.32 -6.48 3.63
C TRP A 66 6.37 -6.54 2.11
N GLU A 67 7.33 -5.87 1.48
CA GLU A 67 7.44 -5.87 0.01
C GLU A 67 7.81 -7.24 -0.59
N LEU A 68 8.59 -8.04 0.14
CA LEU A 68 8.94 -9.41 -0.27
C LEU A 68 7.83 -10.42 0.07
N GLY A 69 6.83 -10.02 0.87
CA GLY A 69 5.78 -10.90 1.36
C GLY A 69 6.26 -11.92 2.39
N ASN A 70 7.41 -11.69 3.05
CA ASN A 70 7.85 -12.51 4.19
C ASN A 70 6.86 -12.37 5.35
N THR A 71 6.41 -11.14 5.60
CA THR A 71 5.32 -10.82 6.54
C THR A 71 4.30 -9.95 5.83
N GLN A 72 3.06 -9.96 6.29
CA GLN A 72 2.02 -9.08 5.76
C GLN A 72 1.87 -7.88 6.69
N ALA A 73 1.90 -6.69 6.10
CA ALA A 73 1.45 -5.49 6.81
C ALA A 73 -0.03 -5.67 7.18
N PRO A 74 -0.44 -5.36 8.42
CA PRO A 74 -1.85 -5.31 8.75
C PRO A 74 -2.57 -4.32 7.83
N GLU A 75 -3.78 -4.67 7.42
CA GLU A 75 -4.52 -3.90 6.43
C GLU A 75 -4.74 -2.44 6.85
N TYR A 76 -5.06 -2.20 8.13
CA TYR A 76 -5.22 -0.85 8.67
C TYR A 76 -3.92 -0.02 8.57
N VAL A 77 -2.76 -0.65 8.69
CA VAL A 77 -1.46 0.02 8.52
C VAL A 77 -1.30 0.48 7.07
N LEU A 78 -1.63 -0.38 6.10
CA LEU A 78 -1.59 -0.02 4.68
C LEU A 78 -2.54 1.15 4.37
N ARG A 79 -3.75 1.16 4.95
CA ARG A 79 -4.70 2.28 4.81
C ARG A 79 -4.13 3.59 5.39
N LEU A 80 -3.50 3.55 6.57
CA LEU A 80 -2.87 4.72 7.18
C LEU A 80 -1.70 5.25 6.35
N ILE A 81 -0.86 4.35 5.81
CA ILE A 81 0.25 4.71 4.93
C ILE A 81 -0.28 5.37 3.65
N ALA A 82 -1.29 4.78 3.01
CA ALA A 82 -1.90 5.33 1.81
C ALA A 82 -2.53 6.70 2.05
N TYR A 83 -3.25 6.86 3.16
CA TYR A 83 -3.82 8.14 3.59
C TYR A 83 -2.72 9.18 3.78
N LYS A 84 -1.65 8.86 4.51
CA LYS A 84 -0.52 9.78 4.72
C LYS A 84 0.08 10.25 3.39
N VAL A 85 0.35 9.31 2.47
CA VAL A 85 0.89 9.63 1.14
C VAL A 85 -0.05 10.53 0.33
N MET A 86 -1.35 10.24 0.33
CA MET A 86 -2.35 11.07 -0.35
C MET A 86 -2.34 12.50 0.18
N TRP A 87 -2.35 12.68 1.50
CA TRP A 87 -2.34 14.00 2.13
C TRP A 87 -1.06 14.80 1.86
N GLU A 88 0.10 14.15 1.84
CA GLU A 88 1.35 14.85 1.51
C GLU A 88 1.37 15.28 0.03
N LYS A 89 0.80 14.48 -0.88
CA LYS A 89 0.65 14.87 -2.30
C LYS A 89 -0.25 16.09 -2.46
N GLU A 90 -1.39 16.12 -1.76
CA GLU A 90 -2.30 17.28 -1.80
C GLU A 90 -1.65 18.57 -1.28
N ARG A 91 -0.72 18.44 -0.33
CA ARG A 91 0.03 19.56 0.24
C ARG A 91 1.25 19.96 -0.59
N GLY A 92 1.62 19.20 -1.61
CA GLY A 92 2.80 19.44 -2.45
C GLY A 92 4.13 19.12 -1.77
N ASN A 93 4.12 18.25 -0.76
CA ASN A 93 5.31 17.83 -0.01
C ASN A 93 5.99 16.57 -0.60
N LEU A 94 5.42 16.01 -1.68
CA LEU A 94 5.87 14.83 -2.41
C LEU A 94 5.96 15.10 -3.91
#